data_AF-A0A8T3S3V0-F1
#
_entry.id   AF-A0A8T3S3V0-F1
#
_cell.length_a   1.000
_cell.length_b   1.000
_cell.length_c   1.000
_cell.angle_alpha   90.00
_cell.angle_beta   90.00
_cell.angle_gamma   90.00
#
_symmetry.space_group_name_H-M   'P 1'
#
loop_
_entity.id
_entity.type
_entity.pdbx_description
1 polymer ?
#
loop_
_entity_poly.entity_id
_entity_poly.type
_entity_poly.pdbx_seq_one_letter_code
_entity_poly.pdbx_strand_id
1 'polypeptide(L)'
;MAVSELYRSLVGDPSWLGGALHVAPDEIASFADFVAFIRLWRLRRLVAHVHYEMRLYRTDEEALQRAYFSGIVGHTTGVAAPEAAYLVDIGAPFSSVAELGRIMLAGAIGERLSSRFGSEWWANEEARAHAATLASMSNVDDVVGQFGYSVLDWRPVLRQIRTRLIGEMSGYGGPNITTRAGTRKV
;
A
#
# COMPACT_ATOMS: atom_id res chain seq x y z
N MET A 1 -1.97 14.54 -1.42
CA MET A 1 -1.94 14.36 -2.89
C MET A 1 -1.72 12.90 -3.24
N ALA A 2 -2.74 12.19 -3.72
CA ALA A 2 -2.66 10.76 -4.09
C ALA A 2 -1.74 10.49 -5.29
N VAL A 3 -1.55 11.47 -6.19
CA VAL A 3 -0.58 11.38 -7.29
C VAL A 3 0.85 11.20 -6.81
N SER A 4 1.28 11.88 -5.75
CA SER A 4 2.62 11.66 -5.21
C SER A 4 2.82 10.20 -4.76
N GLU A 5 1.79 9.61 -4.14
CA GLU A 5 1.83 8.19 -3.75
C GLU A 5 1.76 7.26 -4.96
N LEU A 6 1.00 7.61 -6.00
CA LEU A 6 0.95 6.88 -7.27
C LEU A 6 2.34 6.77 -7.91
N TYR A 7 3.05 7.89 -8.05
CA TYR A 7 4.42 7.88 -8.61
C TYR A 7 5.42 7.23 -7.66
N ARG A 8 5.30 7.41 -6.33
CA ARG A 8 6.11 6.68 -5.35
C ARG A 8 5.97 5.16 -5.51
N SER A 9 4.79 4.70 -5.91
CA SER A 9 4.52 3.28 -6.13
C SER A 9 5.28 2.66 -7.32
N LEU A 10 5.78 3.49 -8.25
CA LEU A 10 6.58 3.07 -9.42
C LEU A 10 7.98 2.59 -9.03
N VAL A 11 8.49 2.96 -7.86
CA VAL A 11 9.82 2.55 -7.38
C VAL A 11 9.95 1.02 -7.27
N GLY A 12 8.83 0.29 -7.21
CA GLY A 12 8.84 -1.17 -7.27
C GLY A 12 8.35 -1.75 -8.60
N ASP A 13 8.15 -0.93 -9.64
CA ASP A 13 7.68 -1.39 -10.95
C ASP A 13 8.88 -1.81 -11.83
N PRO A 14 8.95 -3.08 -12.28
CA PRO A 14 10.06 -3.55 -13.12
C PRO A 14 10.26 -2.75 -14.42
N SER A 15 9.17 -2.30 -15.05
CA SER A 15 9.26 -1.51 -16.29
C SER A 15 9.88 -0.14 -16.04
N TRP A 16 9.54 0.48 -14.89
CA TRP A 16 10.12 1.74 -14.49
C TRP A 16 11.59 1.59 -14.06
N LEU A 17 11.91 0.53 -13.32
CA LEU A 17 13.28 0.23 -12.87
C LEU A 17 14.23 0.02 -14.05
N GLY A 18 13.86 -0.82 -15.01
CA GLY A 18 14.70 -1.06 -16.19
C GLY A 18 14.68 0.09 -17.20
N GLY A 19 13.50 0.65 -17.46
CA GLY A 19 13.30 1.66 -18.51
C GLY A 19 13.75 3.06 -18.12
N ALA A 20 13.37 3.53 -16.92
CA ALA A 20 13.60 4.91 -16.50
C ALA A 20 14.81 5.07 -15.56
N LEU A 21 15.05 4.08 -14.68
CA LEU A 21 16.19 4.11 -13.76
C LEU A 21 17.42 3.34 -14.24
N HIS A 22 17.30 2.57 -15.33
CA HIS A 22 18.38 1.76 -15.89
C HIS A 22 19.02 0.81 -14.87
N VAL A 23 18.22 0.27 -13.94
CA VAL A 23 18.65 -0.80 -13.04
C VAL A 23 19.02 -2.04 -13.87
N ALA A 24 20.11 -2.71 -13.51
CA ALA A 24 20.57 -3.89 -14.24
C ALA A 24 19.51 -5.01 -14.23
N PRO A 25 19.26 -5.71 -15.35
CA PRO A 25 18.17 -6.68 -15.46
C PRO A 25 18.17 -7.77 -14.37
N ASP A 26 19.35 -8.19 -13.92
CA ASP A 26 19.57 -9.18 -12.86
C ASP A 26 19.29 -8.64 -11.44
N GLU A 27 19.27 -7.32 -11.24
CA GLU A 27 18.98 -6.68 -9.96
C GLU A 27 17.50 -6.29 -9.80
N ILE A 28 16.77 -6.09 -10.92
CA ILE A 28 15.39 -5.56 -10.93
C ILE A 28 14.47 -6.35 -10.01
N ALA A 29 14.52 -7.69 -10.06
CA ALA A 29 13.63 -8.53 -9.28
C ALA A 29 13.87 -8.36 -7.77
N SER A 30 15.14 -8.46 -7.34
CA SER A 30 15.53 -8.30 -5.94
C SER A 30 15.15 -6.92 -5.38
N PHE A 31 15.29 -5.87 -6.20
CA PHE A 31 14.90 -4.51 -5.82
C PHE A 31 13.39 -4.37 -5.71
N ALA A 32 12.63 -4.90 -6.68
CA ALA A 32 11.17 -4.86 -6.66
C ALA A 32 10.60 -5.59 -5.42
N ASP A 33 11.21 -6.72 -5.04
CA ASP A 33 10.86 -7.48 -3.84
C ASP A 33 11.16 -6.71 -2.56
N PHE A 34 12.34 -6.09 -2.48
CA PHE A 34 12.69 -5.23 -1.35
C PHE A 34 11.67 -4.08 -1.20
N VAL A 35 11.32 -3.40 -2.30
CA VAL A 35 10.30 -2.34 -2.27
C VAL A 35 8.94 -2.88 -1.85
N ALA A 36 8.55 -4.07 -2.32
CA ALA A 36 7.29 -4.69 -1.91
C ALA A 36 7.27 -5.04 -0.42
N PHE A 37 8.38 -5.54 0.13
CA PHE A 37 8.56 -5.77 1.56
C PHE A 37 8.40 -4.47 2.36
N ILE A 38 9.10 -3.39 1.96
CA ILE A 38 9.01 -2.08 2.64
C ILE A 38 7.58 -1.53 2.58
N ARG A 39 6.89 -1.65 1.43
CA ARG A 39 5.49 -1.23 1.29
C ARG A 39 4.57 -2.01 2.22
N LEU A 40 4.75 -3.32 2.31
CA LEU A 40 3.93 -4.17 3.18
C LEU A 40 4.19 -3.85 4.67
N TRP A 41 5.44 -3.66 5.06
CA TRP A 41 5.80 -3.21 6.41
C TRP A 41 5.16 -1.85 6.75
N ARG A 42 5.22 -0.90 5.82
CA ARG A 42 4.59 0.43 5.98
C ARG A 42 3.08 0.33 6.17
N LEU A 43 2.39 -0.49 5.39
CA LEU A 43 0.95 -0.72 5.53
C LEU A 43 0.59 -1.32 6.90
N ARG A 44 1.35 -2.34 7.36
CA ARG A 44 1.17 -2.93 8.68
C ARG A 44 1.35 -1.91 9.79
N ARG A 45 2.39 -1.07 9.70
CA ARG A 45 2.65 0.00 10.66
C ARG A 45 1.49 1.03 10.69
N LEU A 46 0.99 1.45 9.53
CA LEU A 46 -0.15 2.36 9.45
C LEU A 46 -1.41 1.79 10.10
N VAL A 47 -1.72 0.50 9.87
CA VAL A 47 -2.85 -0.17 10.52
C VAL A 47 -2.67 -0.19 12.04
N ALA A 48 -1.47 -0.48 12.54
CA ALA A 48 -1.17 -0.42 13.97
C ALA A 48 -1.38 0.99 14.54
N HIS A 49 -0.98 2.03 13.80
CA HIS A 49 -1.19 3.42 14.19
C HIS A 49 -2.67 3.80 14.22
N VAL A 50 -3.50 3.33 13.28
CA VAL A 50 -4.96 3.55 13.35
C VAL A 50 -5.52 3.00 14.66
N HIS A 51 -5.19 1.76 15.01
CA HIS A 51 -5.64 1.14 16.26
C HIS A 51 -5.16 1.92 17.48
N TYR A 52 -3.92 2.39 17.44
CA TYR A 52 -3.36 3.21 18.50
C TYR A 52 -4.04 4.56 18.63
N GLU A 53 -4.21 5.34 17.55
CA GLU A 53 -4.87 6.65 17.56
C GLU A 53 -6.32 6.54 18.07
N MET A 54 -7.06 5.48 17.68
CA MET A 54 -8.41 5.22 18.19
C MET A 54 -8.47 5.06 19.72
N ARG A 55 -7.39 4.55 20.35
CA ARG A 55 -7.27 4.43 21.80
C ARG A 55 -6.70 5.70 22.42
N LEU A 56 -5.69 6.29 21.79
CA LEU A 56 -4.99 7.49 22.25
C LEU A 56 -5.98 8.62 22.53
N TYR A 57 -6.92 8.87 21.62
CA TYR A 57 -7.91 9.94 21.75
C TYR A 57 -9.13 9.60 22.63
N ARG A 58 -9.08 8.51 23.41
CA ARG A 58 -10.15 8.11 24.34
C ARG A 58 -9.76 8.20 25.81
N THR A 59 -8.48 8.28 26.13
CA THR A 59 -7.98 8.29 27.52
C THR A 59 -6.60 8.92 27.59
N ASP A 60 -6.36 9.67 28.66
CA ASP A 60 -5.12 10.40 28.91
C ASP A 60 -4.11 9.62 29.78
N GLU A 61 -4.37 8.32 30.05
CA GLU A 61 -3.48 7.49 30.87
C GLU A 61 -2.17 7.11 30.15
N GLU A 62 -1.14 7.94 30.31
CA GLU A 62 0.14 7.84 29.60
C GLU A 62 0.78 6.44 29.66
N ALA A 63 0.88 5.84 30.85
CA ALA A 63 1.51 4.53 31.03
C ALA A 63 0.80 3.44 30.22
N LEU A 64 -0.54 3.49 30.14
CA LEU A 64 -1.31 2.56 29.33
C LEU A 64 -1.12 2.81 27.83
N GLN A 65 -0.98 4.06 27.40
CA GLN A 65 -0.75 4.39 25.98
C GLN A 65 0.63 3.93 25.51
N ARG A 66 1.66 4.10 26.35
CA ARG A 66 3.03 3.63 26.08
C ARG A 66 3.08 2.11 25.90
N ALA A 67 2.52 1.37 26.84
CA ALA A 67 2.44 -0.09 26.76
C ALA A 67 1.62 -0.55 25.55
N TYR A 68 0.48 0.10 25.30
CA TYR A 68 -0.38 -0.25 24.17
C TYR A 68 0.29 0.01 22.81
N PHE A 69 0.95 1.15 22.65
CA PHE A 69 1.71 1.48 21.43
C PHE A 69 2.78 0.42 21.14
N SER A 70 3.63 0.12 22.14
CA SER A 70 4.68 -0.90 22.02
C SER A 70 4.08 -2.26 21.61
N GLY A 71 3.00 -2.66 22.27
CA GLY A 71 2.30 -3.92 22.00
C GLY A 71 1.71 -4.00 20.60
N ILE A 72 0.91 -3.00 20.18
CA ILE A 72 0.20 -3.07 18.90
C ILE A 72 1.13 -2.92 17.70
N VAL A 73 2.11 -2.01 17.76
CA VAL A 73 3.09 -1.82 16.69
C VAL A 73 4.01 -3.05 16.61
N GLY A 74 4.48 -3.55 17.75
CA GLY A 74 5.29 -4.76 17.83
C GLY A 74 4.60 -5.98 17.25
N HIS A 75 3.37 -6.24 17.69
CA HIS A 75 2.57 -7.37 17.22
C HIS A 75 2.27 -7.29 15.71
N THR A 76 1.87 -6.11 15.22
CA THR A 76 1.42 -5.96 13.83
C THR A 76 2.58 -5.97 12.83
N THR A 77 3.75 -5.43 13.21
CA THR A 77 4.92 -5.33 12.33
C THR A 77 5.91 -6.48 12.49
N GLY A 78 5.87 -7.21 13.60
CA GLY A 78 6.88 -8.21 13.97
C GLY A 78 8.19 -7.60 14.46
N VAL A 79 8.26 -6.29 14.68
CA VAL A 79 9.45 -5.56 15.11
C VAL A 79 9.16 -4.84 16.41
N ALA A 80 9.98 -5.06 17.44
CA ALA A 80 9.81 -4.41 18.74
C ALA A 80 9.78 -2.87 18.60
N ALA A 81 8.76 -2.24 19.20
CA ALA A 81 8.62 -0.79 19.23
C ALA A 81 8.91 -0.29 20.64
N PRO A 82 9.84 0.66 20.83
CA PRO A 82 10.14 1.18 22.16
C PRO A 82 8.95 2.00 22.68
N GLU A 83 8.58 1.79 23.95
CA GLU A 83 7.50 2.54 24.61
C GLU A 83 7.73 4.06 24.60
N ALA A 84 9.00 4.49 24.62
CA ALA A 84 9.36 5.90 24.55
C ALA A 84 8.96 6.57 23.21
N ALA A 85 8.70 5.78 22.16
CA ALA A 85 8.31 6.29 20.85
C ALA A 85 6.80 6.51 20.67
N TYR A 86 5.98 6.29 21.71
CA TYR A 86 4.51 6.33 21.62
C TYR A 86 3.91 7.64 21.09
N LEU A 87 4.65 8.74 21.08
CA LEU A 87 4.23 10.02 20.48
C LEU A 87 5.12 10.50 19.32
N VAL A 88 6.24 9.84 19.05
CA VAL A 88 7.25 10.31 18.08
C VAL A 88 6.66 10.43 16.67
N ASP A 89 5.84 9.46 16.27
CA ASP A 89 5.26 9.38 14.93
C ASP A 89 3.78 9.79 14.90
N ILE A 90 3.27 10.41 15.97
CA ILE A 90 1.88 10.89 16.04
C ILE A 90 1.84 12.32 15.52
N GLY A 91 1.39 12.44 14.27
CA GLY A 91 1.14 13.73 13.63
C GLY A 91 -0.22 14.31 14.01
N ALA A 92 -0.93 14.84 13.00
CA ALA A 92 -2.31 15.26 13.17
C ALA A 92 -3.24 14.07 13.52
N PRO A 93 -4.35 14.30 14.23
CA PRO A 93 -5.31 13.25 14.55
C PRO A 93 -5.75 12.44 13.33
N PHE A 94 -5.63 11.12 13.44
CA PHE A 94 -6.00 10.16 12.39
C PHE A 94 -5.25 10.36 11.06
N SER A 95 -4.04 10.93 11.13
CA SER A 95 -3.17 11.06 9.96
C SER A 95 -2.84 9.71 9.33
N SER A 96 -2.82 8.62 10.11
CA SER A 96 -2.62 7.26 9.59
C SER A 96 -3.79 6.78 8.72
N VAL A 97 -5.03 7.14 9.06
CA VAL A 97 -6.23 6.86 8.26
C VAL A 97 -6.17 7.62 6.94
N ALA A 98 -5.84 8.91 6.99
CA ALA A 98 -5.67 9.72 5.79
C ALA A 98 -4.56 9.17 4.87
N GLU A 99 -3.47 8.66 5.45
CA GLU A 99 -2.40 8.01 4.69
C GLU A 99 -2.85 6.71 4.04
N LEU A 100 -3.55 5.85 4.77
CA LEU A 100 -4.11 4.61 4.20
C LEU A 100 -5.07 4.91 3.04
N GLY A 101 -5.96 5.88 3.21
CA GLY A 101 -6.87 6.31 2.14
C GLY A 101 -6.13 6.79 0.90
N ARG A 102 -5.06 7.57 1.08
CA ARG A 102 -4.18 8.03 -0.01
C ARG A 102 -3.53 6.87 -0.76
N ILE A 103 -3.03 5.87 -0.04
CA ILE A 103 -2.40 4.67 -0.63
C ILE A 103 -3.43 3.84 -1.41
N MET A 104 -4.62 3.64 -0.85
CA MET A 104 -5.71 2.91 -1.52
C MET A 104 -6.15 3.62 -2.81
N LEU A 105 -6.34 4.94 -2.75
CA LEU A 105 -6.72 5.74 -3.91
C LEU A 105 -5.64 5.68 -5.00
N ALA A 106 -4.37 5.83 -4.63
CA ALA A 106 -3.26 5.71 -5.56
C ALA A 106 -3.20 4.31 -6.20
N GLY A 107 -3.47 3.25 -5.43
CA GLY A 107 -3.57 1.88 -5.94
C GLY A 107 -4.68 1.72 -6.98
N ALA A 108 -5.87 2.25 -6.71
CA ALA A 108 -7.01 2.21 -7.62
C ALA A 108 -6.73 2.98 -8.92
N ILE A 109 -6.18 4.19 -8.82
CA ILE A 109 -5.78 5.00 -9.98
C ILE A 109 -4.72 4.26 -10.81
N GLY A 110 -3.68 3.72 -10.16
CA GLY A 110 -2.60 3.02 -10.84
C GLY A 110 -3.07 1.77 -11.58
N GLU A 111 -3.98 1.00 -10.98
CA GLU A 111 -4.60 -0.15 -11.64
C GLU A 111 -5.42 0.28 -12.88
N ARG A 112 -6.20 1.35 -12.74
CA ARG A 112 -6.99 1.88 -13.86
C ARG A 112 -6.10 2.36 -15.01
N LEU A 113 -5.06 3.14 -14.71
CA LEU A 113 -4.10 3.62 -15.71
C LEU A 113 -3.40 2.47 -16.40
N SER A 114 -2.94 1.47 -15.63
CA SER A 114 -2.27 0.30 -16.19
C SER A 114 -3.21 -0.52 -17.09
N SER A 115 -4.48 -0.68 -16.69
CA SER A 115 -5.48 -1.40 -17.48
C SER A 115 -5.83 -0.73 -18.80
N ARG A 116 -5.76 0.62 -18.86
CA ARG A 116 -6.14 1.41 -20.04
C ARG A 116 -4.96 1.73 -20.96
N PHE A 117 -3.80 2.04 -20.38
CA PHE A 117 -2.64 2.57 -21.10
C PHE A 117 -1.42 1.63 -21.08
N GLY A 118 -1.52 0.47 -20.43
CA GLY A 118 -0.44 -0.51 -20.32
C GLY A 118 0.46 -0.30 -19.10
N SER A 119 1.41 -1.22 -18.88
CA SER A 119 2.33 -1.20 -17.73
C SER A 119 3.20 0.06 -17.67
N GLU A 120 3.52 0.64 -18.83
CA GLU A 120 4.32 1.86 -18.97
C GLU A 120 3.46 3.13 -19.08
N TRP A 121 2.26 3.14 -18.48
CA TRP A 121 1.37 4.30 -18.49
C TRP A 121 2.07 5.60 -18.07
N TRP A 122 3.07 5.51 -17.18
CA TRP A 122 3.84 6.66 -16.70
C TRP A 122 4.62 7.37 -17.83
N ALA A 123 4.98 6.66 -18.90
CA ALA A 123 5.63 7.22 -20.08
C ALA A 123 4.62 7.89 -21.04
N ASN A 124 3.35 7.51 -20.97
CA ASN A 124 2.29 8.03 -21.83
C ASN A 124 1.76 9.39 -21.33
N GLU A 125 1.78 10.40 -22.21
CA GLU A 125 1.34 11.76 -21.86
C GLU A 125 -0.16 11.85 -21.53
N GLU A 126 -1.03 11.17 -22.29
CA GLU A 126 -2.47 11.11 -22.02
C GLU A 126 -2.75 10.47 -20.65
N ALA A 127 -2.03 9.41 -20.31
CA ALA A 127 -2.16 8.73 -19.03
C ALA A 127 -1.72 9.63 -17.86
N ARG A 128 -0.62 10.38 -18.01
CA ARG A 128 -0.18 11.36 -17.00
C ARG A 128 -1.19 12.49 -16.83
N ALA A 129 -1.74 13.01 -17.92
CA ALA A 129 -2.80 14.02 -17.88
C ALA A 129 -4.04 13.48 -17.16
N HIS A 130 -4.44 12.24 -17.45
CA HIS A 130 -5.56 11.58 -16.78
C HIS A 130 -5.32 11.40 -15.27
N ALA A 131 -4.11 10.98 -14.88
CA ALA A 131 -3.71 10.87 -13.48
C ALA A 131 -3.78 12.21 -12.74
N ALA A 132 -3.35 13.30 -13.39
CA ALA A 132 -3.44 14.65 -12.84
C ALA A 132 -4.90 15.10 -12.65
N THR A 133 -5.77 14.85 -13.63
CA THR A 133 -7.21 15.13 -13.53
C THR A 133 -7.83 14.41 -12.33
N LEU A 134 -7.60 13.10 -12.20
CA LEU A 134 -8.13 12.30 -11.08
C LEU A 134 -7.66 12.82 -9.71
N ALA A 135 -6.45 13.36 -9.64
CA ALA A 135 -5.90 13.90 -8.40
C ALA A 135 -6.35 15.31 -8.06
N SER A 136 -6.85 16.05 -9.07
CA SER A 136 -7.45 17.38 -8.88
C SER A 136 -8.88 17.31 -8.35
N MET A 137 -9.50 16.12 -8.39
CA MET A 137 -10.85 15.91 -7.85
C MET A 137 -10.83 16.06 -6.33
N SER A 138 -11.76 16.85 -5.80
CA SER A 138 -11.84 17.21 -4.38
C SER A 138 -12.43 16.10 -3.50
N ASN A 139 -13.13 15.13 -4.08
CA ASN A 139 -13.79 14.06 -3.36
C ASN A 139 -13.27 12.69 -3.82
N VAL A 140 -12.85 11.87 -2.85
CA VAL A 140 -12.39 10.50 -3.08
C VAL A 140 -13.53 9.63 -3.65
N ASP A 141 -14.75 9.84 -3.20
CA ASP A 141 -15.93 9.08 -3.66
C ASP A 141 -16.21 9.31 -5.14
N ASP A 142 -16.02 10.55 -5.62
CA ASP A 142 -16.17 10.90 -7.03
C ASP A 142 -15.12 10.20 -7.89
N VAL A 143 -13.88 10.07 -7.37
CA VAL A 143 -12.80 9.37 -8.08
C VAL A 143 -13.06 7.87 -8.15
N VAL A 144 -13.43 7.22 -7.04
CA VAL A 144 -13.71 5.78 -7.03
C VAL A 144 -14.99 5.43 -7.79
N GLY A 145 -15.98 6.33 -7.80
CA GLY A 145 -17.20 6.21 -8.57
C GLY A 145 -16.96 6.12 -10.08
N GLN A 146 -15.99 6.88 -10.62
CA GLN A 146 -15.60 6.77 -12.04
C GLN A 146 -15.03 5.40 -12.42
N PHE A 147 -14.56 4.64 -11.43
CA PHE A 147 -14.00 3.30 -11.64
C PHE A 147 -15.02 2.18 -11.35
N GLY A 148 -16.26 2.53 -11.00
CA GLY A 148 -17.31 1.57 -10.65
C GLY A 148 -17.22 1.03 -9.23
N TYR A 149 -16.44 1.66 -8.36
CA TYR A 149 -16.37 1.32 -6.93
C TYR A 149 -17.30 2.23 -6.12
N SER A 150 -17.91 1.68 -5.07
CA SER A 150 -18.72 2.44 -4.12
C SER A 150 -17.91 3.00 -2.95
N VAL A 151 -16.72 2.45 -2.69
CA VAL A 151 -15.80 2.82 -1.61
C VAL A 151 -14.35 2.53 -2.02
N LEU A 152 -13.38 3.09 -1.30
CA LEU A 152 -11.97 2.73 -1.45
C LEU A 152 -11.76 1.22 -1.20
N ASP A 153 -11.13 0.56 -2.17
CA ASP A 153 -10.76 -0.86 -2.08
C ASP A 153 -9.25 -0.98 -1.82
N TRP A 154 -8.88 -1.83 -0.86
CA TRP A 154 -7.48 -2.15 -0.56
C TRP A 154 -6.88 -3.16 -1.56
N ARG A 155 -7.72 -3.92 -2.27
CA ARG A 155 -7.29 -5.03 -3.15
C ARG A 155 -6.32 -4.61 -4.25
N PRO A 156 -6.46 -3.45 -4.93
CA PRO A 156 -5.46 -3.01 -5.90
C PRO A 156 -4.06 -2.90 -5.30
N VAL A 157 -3.95 -2.35 -4.09
CA VAL A 157 -2.66 -2.21 -3.38
C VAL A 157 -2.08 -3.58 -3.04
N LEU A 158 -2.89 -4.51 -2.51
CA LEU A 158 -2.39 -5.85 -2.18
C LEU A 158 -2.07 -6.67 -3.43
N ARG A 159 -2.78 -6.52 -4.55
CA ARG A 159 -2.40 -7.14 -5.82
C ARG A 159 -1.02 -6.66 -6.28
N GLN A 160 -0.76 -5.35 -6.25
CA GLN A 160 0.55 -4.81 -6.61
C GLN A 160 1.69 -5.33 -5.74
N ILE A 161 1.45 -5.54 -4.44
CA ILE A 161 2.45 -6.11 -3.52
C ILE A 161 2.60 -7.61 -3.79
N ARG A 162 1.49 -8.33 -3.95
CA ARG A 162 1.46 -9.78 -4.16
C ARG A 162 2.13 -10.17 -5.47
N THR A 163 1.85 -9.47 -6.57
CA THR A 163 2.46 -9.76 -7.87
C THR A 163 3.98 -9.68 -7.80
N ARG A 164 4.52 -8.77 -6.98
CA ARG A 164 5.96 -8.64 -6.74
C ARG A 164 6.46 -9.80 -5.89
N LEU A 165 5.93 -9.95 -4.67
CA LEU A 165 6.40 -10.96 -3.71
C LEU A 165 6.18 -12.42 -4.14
N ILE A 166 5.13 -12.73 -4.93
CA ILE A 166 4.75 -14.11 -5.29
C ILE A 166 5.21 -14.48 -6.71
N GLY A 167 5.59 -13.50 -7.55
CA GLY A 167 6.18 -13.77 -8.87
C GLY A 167 7.36 -14.74 -8.80
N GLU A 168 8.11 -14.73 -7.70
CA GLU A 168 9.23 -15.65 -7.43
C GLU A 168 8.93 -16.77 -6.42
N MET A 169 7.84 -16.72 -5.66
CA MET A 169 7.46 -17.86 -4.79
C MET A 169 7.03 -19.10 -5.59
N SER A 170 7.01 -19.06 -6.92
CA SER A 170 6.95 -20.26 -7.78
C SER A 170 8.25 -21.08 -7.74
N GLY A 171 9.37 -20.49 -7.30
CA GLY A 171 10.65 -21.19 -7.06
C GLY A 171 10.80 -21.79 -5.66
N TYR A 172 9.99 -21.37 -4.69
CA TYR A 172 9.91 -22.00 -3.37
C TYR A 172 8.63 -22.83 -3.31
N GLY A 173 8.77 -24.16 -3.40
CA GLY A 173 7.68 -25.15 -3.37
C GLY A 173 6.86 -25.17 -2.07
N GLY A 174 6.16 -24.07 -1.78
CA GLY A 174 5.17 -23.94 -0.73
C GLY A 174 3.76 -24.09 -1.32
N PRO A 175 2.81 -24.74 -0.61
CA PRO A 175 1.50 -25.03 -1.18
C PRO A 175 0.74 -23.75 -1.53
N ASN A 176 0.27 -23.67 -2.78
CA ASN A 176 -0.71 -22.69 -3.23
C ASN A 176 -1.92 -22.67 -2.28
N ILE A 177 -2.10 -21.58 -1.52
CA ILE A 177 -3.25 -21.38 -0.61
C ILE A 177 -4.56 -21.17 -1.40
N THR A 178 -4.52 -21.11 -2.73
CA THR A 178 -5.69 -20.86 -3.59
C THR A 178 -6.49 -22.10 -4.04
N THR A 179 -6.27 -23.29 -3.48
CA THR A 179 -7.04 -24.51 -3.86
C THR A 179 -7.90 -25.14 -2.75
N ARG A 180 -8.43 -24.34 -1.82
CA ARG A 180 -9.52 -24.79 -0.92
C ARG A 180 -10.71 -23.83 -0.90
N ALA A 181 -11.33 -23.65 -2.05
CA ALA A 181 -12.72 -23.22 -2.13
C ALA A 181 -13.33 -23.73 -3.44
N GLY A 182 -13.93 -24.92 -3.41
CA GLY A 182 -14.73 -25.39 -4.55
C GLY A 182 -14.63 -26.86 -4.89
N THR A 183 -15.02 -27.75 -3.98
CA THR A 183 -15.66 -29.01 -4.35
C THR A 183 -16.65 -29.41 -3.26
N ARG A 184 -17.88 -28.89 -3.35
CA ARG A 184 -19.04 -29.61 -2.84
C ARG A 184 -19.60 -30.36 -4.05
N LYS A 185 -19.31 -31.66 -4.13
CA LYS A 185 -20.00 -32.56 -5.05
C LYS A 185 -21.40 -32.84 -4.48
N VAL A 186 -22.35 -32.85 -5.40
CA VAL A 186 -23.70 -33.45 -5.43
C VAL A 186 -24.18 -34.10 -4.14
#